data_AF-A0A6I9V0Z3-F1
#
_entry.id   AF-A0A6I9V0Z3-F1
#
_cell.length_a   1.000
_cell.length_b   1.000
_cell.length_c   1.000
_cell.angle_alpha   90.00
_cell.angle_beta   90.00
_cell.angle_gamma   90.00
#
_symmetry.space_group_name_H-M   'P 1'
#
loop_
_entity.id
_entity.type
_entity.pdbx_description
1 polymer ?
#
loop_
_entity_poly.entity_id
_entity_poly.type
_entity_poly.pdbx_seq_one_letter_code
_entity_poly.pdbx_strand_id
1 'polypeptide(L)'
;MRTIFLKLISLLTLIINTHAESFKECKNAAEGTFVAVESNCLAYIYCLDEESFTDTCPIGTYFDAEQQQCLLDEDGTKCTTFMVQPTPAMEQQQVLTQQALTETTPTATTSTTAGGFPSTSTLSPRPQCKPTMDEYFPYQQRCEYYYRCTRGYLSILRCSLGYGWDFLQEKCMPLKEAQCFKALRTHVSSF
;
A
#
# COMPACT_ATOMS: atom_id res chain seq x y z
N MET A 1 -21.72 43.17 25.20
CA MET A 1 -22.33 41.83 25.01
C MET A 1 -22.56 41.49 23.53
N ARG A 2 -23.30 42.28 22.75
CA ARG A 2 -23.64 41.99 21.33
C ARG A 2 -22.44 41.79 20.39
N THR A 3 -21.33 42.51 20.62
CA THR A 3 -20.08 42.36 19.84
C THR A 3 -19.26 41.14 20.22
N ILE A 4 -19.39 40.63 21.45
CA ILE A 4 -18.72 39.41 21.93
C ILE A 4 -19.38 38.18 21.31
N PHE A 5 -20.72 38.16 21.23
CA PHE A 5 -21.48 37.11 20.54
C PHE A 5 -21.15 37.07 19.04
N LEU A 6 -21.01 38.22 18.37
CA LEU A 6 -20.62 38.28 16.96
C LEU A 6 -19.19 37.74 16.72
N LYS A 7 -18.25 38.02 17.65
CA LYS A 7 -16.89 37.46 17.58
C LYS A 7 -16.83 35.98 17.92
N LEU A 8 -17.67 35.48 18.83
CA LEU A 8 -17.81 34.04 19.12
C LEU A 8 -18.41 33.27 17.94
N ILE A 9 -19.42 33.82 17.26
CA ILE A 9 -20.02 33.23 16.05
C ILE A 9 -18.99 33.23 14.90
N SER A 10 -18.23 34.32 14.74
CA SER A 10 -17.14 34.40 13.75
C SER A 10 -15.96 33.46 14.04
N LEU A 11 -15.73 33.11 15.32
CA LEU A 11 -14.71 32.14 15.74
C LEU A 11 -15.21 30.69 15.57
N LEU A 12 -16.52 30.45 15.75
CA LEU A 12 -17.16 29.15 15.51
C LEU A 12 -17.25 28.77 14.02
N THR A 13 -17.35 29.75 13.12
CA THR A 13 -17.33 29.52 11.67
C THR A 13 -15.92 29.30 11.10
N LEU A 14 -14.86 29.47 11.91
CA LEU A 14 -13.47 29.22 11.52
C LEU A 14 -13.04 27.75 11.71
N ILE A 15 -13.94 26.89 12.18
CA ILE A 15 -13.72 25.43 12.22
C ILE A 15 -14.08 24.92 10.82
N ILE A 16 -13.13 25.10 9.91
CA ILE A 16 -13.23 24.72 8.50
C ILE A 16 -13.49 23.21 8.45
N ASN A 17 -14.49 22.80 7.68
CA ASN A 17 -14.79 21.39 7.38
C ASN A 17 -13.54 20.71 6.84
N THR A 18 -12.82 19.99 7.70
CA THR A 18 -11.82 19.02 7.27
C THR A 18 -12.58 17.83 6.72
N HIS A 19 -12.89 17.86 5.42
CA HIS A 19 -13.36 16.66 4.74
C HIS A 19 -12.21 15.66 4.71
N ALA A 20 -12.42 14.49 5.30
CA ALA A 20 -11.59 13.33 5.00
C ALA A 20 -11.60 13.15 3.48
N GLU A 21 -10.42 13.06 2.88
CA GLU A 21 -10.25 12.89 1.45
C GLU A 21 -10.75 11.49 1.08
N SER A 22 -12.04 11.40 0.77
CA SER A 22 -12.69 10.15 0.36
C SER A 22 -12.47 9.96 -1.13
N PHE A 23 -11.92 8.80 -1.50
CA PHE A 23 -11.76 8.41 -2.90
C PHE A 23 -13.11 8.00 -3.48
N LYS A 24 -13.63 8.77 -4.44
CA LYS A 24 -14.93 8.49 -5.10
C LYS A 24 -14.96 7.09 -5.74
N GLU A 25 -13.81 6.62 -6.20
CA GLU A 25 -13.59 5.33 -6.83
C GLU A 25 -13.84 4.17 -5.86
N CYS A 26 -13.66 4.40 -4.55
CA CYS A 26 -13.88 3.39 -3.51
C CYS A 26 -15.35 3.22 -3.12
N LYS A 27 -16.27 4.09 -3.57
CA LYS A 27 -17.67 4.11 -3.13
C LYS A 27 -18.40 2.77 -3.26
N ASN A 28 -18.04 1.97 -4.26
CA ASN A 28 -18.66 0.67 -4.53
C ASN A 28 -17.65 -0.49 -4.48
N ALA A 29 -16.43 -0.23 -4.00
CA ALA A 29 -15.39 -1.24 -3.87
C ALA A 29 -15.52 -1.97 -2.53
N ALA A 30 -15.19 -3.27 -2.52
CA ALA A 30 -15.07 -3.98 -1.25
C ALA A 30 -13.83 -3.48 -0.49
N GLU A 31 -13.91 -3.39 0.83
CA GLU A 31 -12.74 -3.07 1.66
C GLU A 31 -11.59 -4.05 1.40
N GLY A 32 -10.38 -3.51 1.36
CA GLY A 32 -9.15 -4.26 1.09
C GLY A 32 -8.90 -4.57 -0.38
N THR A 33 -9.66 -3.98 -1.31
CA THR A 33 -9.43 -4.12 -2.76
C THR A 33 -8.77 -2.88 -3.36
N PHE A 34 -8.21 -3.03 -4.55
CA PHE A 34 -7.73 -1.91 -5.35
C PHE A 34 -8.69 -1.58 -6.49
N VAL A 35 -8.80 -0.30 -6.77
CA VAL A 35 -9.51 0.24 -7.93
C VAL A 35 -8.57 1.04 -8.82
N ALA A 36 -8.81 1.02 -10.12
CA ALA A 36 -8.05 1.80 -11.08
C ALA A 36 -8.43 3.29 -11.00
N VAL A 37 -7.45 4.18 -11.21
CA VAL A 37 -7.73 5.60 -11.40
C VAL A 37 -8.06 5.84 -12.86
N GLU A 38 -9.30 6.23 -13.16
CA GLU A 38 -9.81 6.36 -14.54
C GLU A 38 -8.95 7.27 -15.43
N SER A 39 -8.41 8.35 -14.87
CA SER A 39 -7.57 9.32 -15.60
C SER A 39 -6.09 8.96 -15.66
N ASN A 40 -5.67 7.88 -14.98
CA ASN A 40 -4.27 7.48 -14.89
C ASN A 40 -4.16 5.95 -14.77
N CYS A 41 -3.95 5.28 -15.90
CA CYS A 41 -3.78 3.81 -15.96
C CYS A 41 -2.57 3.27 -15.18
N LEU A 42 -1.63 4.13 -14.79
CA LEU A 42 -0.52 3.76 -13.91
C LEU A 42 -0.93 3.83 -12.42
N ALA A 43 -1.97 4.57 -12.07
CA ALA A 43 -2.36 4.78 -10.68
C ALA A 43 -3.53 3.90 -10.26
N TYR A 44 -3.52 3.54 -8.98
CA TYR A 44 -4.59 2.81 -8.33
C TYR A 44 -4.84 3.40 -6.94
N ILE A 45 -5.97 3.01 -6.37
CA ILE A 45 -6.36 3.36 -5.01
C ILE A 45 -6.62 2.05 -4.27
N TYR A 46 -6.00 1.89 -3.10
CA TYR A 46 -6.36 0.87 -2.13
C TYR A 46 -7.52 1.38 -1.30
N CYS A 47 -8.65 0.67 -1.31
CA CYS A 47 -9.85 1.05 -0.61
C CYS A 47 -9.90 0.38 0.76
N LEU A 48 -9.70 1.16 1.82
CA LEU A 48 -9.80 0.71 3.21
C LEU A 48 -10.35 1.84 4.09
N ASP A 49 -11.55 2.33 3.77
CA ASP A 49 -12.22 3.42 4.50
C ASP A 49 -11.28 4.62 4.75
N GLU A 50 -11.07 5.02 6.00
CA GLU A 50 -10.16 6.11 6.40
C GLU A 50 -8.65 5.80 6.19
N GLU A 51 -8.29 4.53 5.94
CA GLU A 51 -6.92 4.10 5.59
C GLU A 51 -6.71 3.94 4.09
N SER A 52 -7.66 4.35 3.26
CA SER A 52 -7.51 4.33 1.81
C SER A 52 -6.31 5.18 1.38
N PHE A 53 -5.59 4.74 0.36
CA PHE A 53 -4.45 5.47 -0.19
C PHE A 53 -4.33 5.26 -1.70
N THR A 54 -3.72 6.23 -2.39
CA THR A 54 -3.37 6.10 -3.81
C THR A 54 -1.90 5.82 -3.98
N ASP A 55 -1.55 5.04 -4.99
CA ASP A 55 -0.16 4.77 -5.38
C ASP A 55 -0.08 4.53 -6.90
N THR A 56 1.14 4.53 -7.43
CA THR A 56 1.42 4.35 -8.85
C THR A 56 2.22 3.07 -9.08
N CYS A 57 1.84 2.32 -10.11
CA CYS A 57 2.56 1.16 -10.57
C CYS A 57 4.01 1.50 -10.95
N PRO A 58 4.96 0.58 -10.71
CA PRO A 58 6.33 0.73 -11.17
C PRO A 58 6.43 1.07 -12.65
N ILE A 59 7.51 1.74 -13.04
CA ILE A 59 7.76 2.12 -14.44
C ILE A 59 7.69 0.90 -15.36
N GLY A 60 6.98 1.03 -16.48
CA GLY A 60 6.78 -0.04 -17.46
C GLY A 60 5.65 -1.02 -17.11
N THR A 61 4.91 -0.77 -16.03
CA THR A 61 3.72 -1.54 -15.67
C THR A 61 2.47 -0.67 -15.59
N TYR A 62 1.30 -1.27 -15.77
CA TYR A 62 -0.01 -0.64 -15.62
C TYR A 62 -0.82 -1.37 -14.55
N PHE A 63 -1.79 -0.69 -13.95
CA PHE A 63 -2.67 -1.34 -12.98
C PHE A 63 -3.79 -2.12 -13.68
N ASP A 64 -3.86 -3.43 -13.39
CA ASP A 64 -4.94 -4.29 -13.83
C ASP A 64 -5.89 -4.56 -12.66
N ALA A 65 -7.11 -4.04 -12.77
CA ALA A 65 -8.12 -4.13 -11.71
C ALA A 65 -8.67 -5.55 -11.53
N GLU A 66 -8.67 -6.38 -12.57
CA GLU A 66 -9.15 -7.76 -12.48
C GLU A 66 -8.15 -8.64 -11.72
N GLN A 67 -6.87 -8.46 -12.00
CA GLN A 67 -5.78 -9.19 -11.37
C GLN A 67 -5.31 -8.56 -10.05
N GLN A 68 -5.84 -7.37 -9.70
CA GLN A 68 -5.51 -6.64 -8.47
C GLN A 68 -3.99 -6.38 -8.30
N GLN A 69 -3.29 -6.15 -9.43
CA GLN A 69 -1.84 -6.00 -9.46
C GLN A 69 -1.35 -5.17 -10.64
N CYS A 70 -0.09 -4.74 -10.56
CA CYS A 70 0.59 -4.08 -11.67
C CYS A 70 1.17 -5.13 -12.61
N LEU A 71 0.85 -5.04 -13.90
CA LEU A 71 1.31 -5.95 -14.94
C LEU A 71 2.19 -5.23 -15.95
N LEU A 72 3.09 -5.96 -16.60
CA LEU A 72 3.89 -5.43 -17.71
C LEU A 72 2.97 -5.09 -18.89
N ASP A 73 3.21 -3.95 -19.51
CA ASP A 73 2.56 -3.56 -20.77
C ASP A 73 3.53 -3.82 -21.95
N GLU A 74 3.78 -5.09 -22.26
CA GLU A 74 4.80 -5.47 -23.26
C GLU A 74 4.56 -4.84 -24.64
N ASP A 75 3.29 -4.69 -25.03
CA ASP A 75 2.88 -4.12 -26.31
C ASP A 75 2.53 -2.62 -26.23
N GLY A 76 2.59 -2.01 -25.04
CA GLY A 76 2.24 -0.59 -24.83
C GLY A 76 0.78 -0.25 -25.13
N THR A 77 -0.11 -1.25 -25.17
CA THR A 77 -1.52 -1.07 -25.57
C THR A 77 -2.44 -0.81 -24.39
N LYS A 78 -2.00 -1.14 -23.17
CA LYS A 78 -2.81 -1.06 -21.96
C LYS A 78 -2.75 0.34 -21.33
N CYS A 79 -1.60 0.99 -21.41
CA CYS A 79 -1.40 2.33 -20.89
C CYS A 79 -0.67 3.20 -21.92
N THR A 80 -1.44 3.74 -22.88
CA THR A 80 -0.95 4.54 -24.01
C THR A 80 -0.68 6.00 -23.66
N THR A 81 -1.01 6.44 -22.44
CA THR A 81 -0.64 7.78 -21.96
C THR A 81 0.87 7.80 -21.74
N PHE A 82 1.58 8.31 -22.75
CA PHE A 82 2.98 8.66 -22.65
C PHE A 82 3.22 9.51 -21.41
N MET A 83 4.07 8.99 -20.52
CA MET A 83 5.03 9.67 -19.68
C MET A 83 4.81 11.18 -19.48
N VAL A 84 4.62 11.54 -18.21
CA VAL A 84 5.00 12.82 -17.60
C VAL A 84 5.97 13.61 -18.48
N GLN A 85 5.57 14.85 -18.78
CA GLN A 85 6.41 15.89 -19.36
C GLN A 85 7.87 15.77 -18.88
N PRO A 86 8.86 15.60 -19.79
CA PRO A 86 10.24 15.46 -19.40
C PRO A 86 10.72 16.73 -18.70
N THR A 87 11.08 16.61 -17.44
CA THR A 87 12.00 17.57 -16.81
C THR A 87 13.41 17.14 -17.23
N PRO A 88 14.18 17.97 -17.96
CA PRO A 88 15.51 17.58 -18.40
C PRO A 88 16.49 17.72 -17.25
N ALA A 89 16.84 16.61 -16.60
CA ALA A 89 18.19 16.28 -16.11
C ALA A 89 18.13 15.08 -15.15
N MET A 90 18.54 13.91 -15.65
CA MET A 90 19.67 13.12 -15.14
C MET A 90 19.62 11.75 -15.80
N GLU A 91 20.46 11.61 -16.82
CA GLU A 91 20.73 10.37 -17.53
C GLU A 91 22.04 9.79 -16.98
N GLN A 92 22.18 8.46 -17.06
CA GLN A 92 23.38 7.61 -16.85
C GLN A 92 23.40 6.79 -15.54
N GLN A 93 22.99 5.52 -15.62
CA GLN A 93 23.93 4.42 -15.90
C GLN A 93 23.18 3.12 -16.25
N GLN A 94 23.60 2.48 -17.35
CA GLN A 94 22.97 1.35 -18.04
C GLN A 94 23.19 -0.03 -17.38
N VAL A 95 22.16 -0.87 -17.54
CA VAL A 95 22.15 -2.24 -18.10
C VAL A 95 23.49 -2.97 -18.28
N LEU A 96 23.67 -4.08 -17.54
CA LEU A 96 24.19 -5.41 -17.99
C LEU A 96 24.03 -6.34 -16.75
N THR A 97 23.52 -7.57 -16.75
CA THR A 97 23.80 -8.71 -17.62
C THR A 97 22.80 -9.82 -17.25
N GLN A 98 22.31 -10.56 -18.24
CA GLN A 98 21.45 -11.74 -18.06
C GLN A 98 22.28 -13.01 -17.73
N GLN A 99 21.55 -14.03 -17.27
CA GLN A 99 21.87 -15.46 -17.17
C GLN A 99 22.64 -15.85 -15.88
N ALA A 100 22.28 -16.92 -15.15
CA ALA A 100 21.84 -18.21 -15.66
C ALA A 100 21.18 -19.14 -14.61
N LEU A 101 20.33 -20.06 -15.12
CA LEU A 101 20.13 -21.48 -14.76
C LEU A 101 19.29 -21.92 -13.52
N THR A 102 18.09 -22.44 -13.83
CA THR A 102 17.54 -23.81 -13.62
C THR A 102 17.50 -24.53 -12.25
N GLU A 103 16.28 -25.03 -11.93
CA GLU A 103 15.86 -26.23 -11.11
C GLU A 103 16.26 -26.29 -9.61
N THR A 104 15.48 -26.84 -8.65
CA THR A 104 14.61 -28.03 -8.66
C THR A 104 13.62 -28.03 -7.47
N THR A 105 12.49 -28.73 -7.63
CA THR A 105 11.45 -29.09 -6.63
C THR A 105 11.97 -30.06 -5.54
N PRO A 106 11.42 -30.03 -4.31
CA PRO A 106 10.71 -31.22 -3.82
C PRO A 106 9.44 -30.93 -3.00
N THR A 107 8.52 -31.87 -3.15
CA THR A 107 7.24 -32.11 -2.45
C THR A 107 7.46 -32.65 -1.03
N ALA A 108 6.60 -32.29 -0.06
CA ALA A 108 6.18 -33.20 1.02
C ALA A 108 4.88 -32.73 1.72
N THR A 109 4.14 -33.73 2.19
CA THR A 109 2.70 -33.80 2.50
C THR A 109 2.44 -33.75 4.02
N THR A 110 1.16 -33.92 4.39
CA THR A 110 0.56 -34.34 5.68
C THR A 110 0.36 -33.24 6.74
N SER A 111 -0.70 -33.18 7.57
CA SER A 111 -2.08 -33.68 7.62
C SER A 111 -2.67 -33.31 8.99
N THR A 112 -3.99 -33.06 9.04
CA THR A 112 -4.92 -33.39 10.16
C THR A 112 -5.30 -32.32 11.21
N THR A 113 -6.62 -32.31 11.44
CA THR A 113 -7.44 -32.01 12.64
C THR A 113 -7.92 -30.58 12.90
N ALA A 114 -9.23 -30.41 12.70
CA ALA A 114 -10.05 -29.27 13.07
C ALA A 114 -10.41 -29.28 14.57
N GLY A 115 -10.41 -28.10 15.19
CA GLY A 115 -10.92 -27.86 16.53
C GLY A 115 -11.44 -26.42 16.65
N GLY A 116 -12.69 -26.29 17.11
CA GLY A 116 -13.48 -25.07 17.33
C GLY A 116 -12.80 -23.90 18.06
N PHE A 117 -13.37 -22.69 17.92
CA PHE A 117 -13.26 -21.45 18.73
C PHE A 117 -12.50 -20.23 18.14
N PRO A 118 -12.82 -18.98 18.56
CA PRO A 118 -13.98 -18.15 18.19
C PRO A 118 -13.55 -16.75 17.66
N SER A 119 -14.41 -16.11 16.86
CA SER A 119 -14.11 -14.84 16.16
C SER A 119 -14.05 -13.61 17.08
N THR A 120 -12.94 -12.86 17.05
CA THR A 120 -12.91 -11.44 17.47
C THR A 120 -12.03 -10.63 16.50
N SER A 121 -12.63 -9.65 15.84
CA SER A 121 -12.03 -8.75 14.85
C SER A 121 -11.26 -7.61 15.51
N THR A 122 -9.96 -7.50 15.26
CA THR A 122 -9.18 -6.30 15.59
C THR A 122 -8.03 -6.15 14.60
N LEU A 123 -8.32 -5.57 13.43
CA LEU A 123 -7.30 -5.13 12.48
C LEU A 123 -6.55 -3.96 13.13
N SER A 124 -5.22 -4.02 13.17
CA SER A 124 -4.42 -3.06 13.94
C SER A 124 -4.38 -1.70 13.23
N PRO A 125 -4.41 -0.58 13.96
CA PRO A 125 -4.51 0.76 13.38
C PRO A 125 -3.20 1.25 12.75
N ARG A 126 -3.33 2.07 11.68
CA ARG A 126 -2.30 2.96 11.13
C ARG A 126 -1.37 3.54 12.22
N PRO A 127 -0.04 3.39 12.11
CA PRO A 127 0.91 3.75 13.16
C PRO A 127 0.96 5.26 13.40
N GLN A 128 1.20 5.66 14.64
CA GLN A 128 1.32 7.06 15.04
C GLN A 128 2.80 7.46 15.12
N CYS A 129 3.22 8.42 14.29
CA CYS A 129 4.62 8.82 14.25
C CYS A 129 5.00 9.75 15.39
N LYS A 130 6.15 9.49 16.02
CA LYS A 130 6.76 10.40 16.99
C LYS A 130 7.50 11.53 16.25
N PRO A 131 7.42 12.79 16.73
CA PRO A 131 8.10 13.92 16.08
C PRO A 131 9.64 13.83 16.07
N THR A 132 10.22 13.04 16.97
CA THR A 132 11.66 13.07 17.27
C THR A 132 12.44 11.88 16.72
N MET A 133 11.77 10.91 16.10
CA MET A 133 12.39 9.67 15.67
C MET A 133 11.91 9.26 14.29
N ASP A 134 12.81 8.63 13.54
CA ASP A 134 12.49 7.94 12.32
C ASP A 134 12.29 6.47 12.67
N GLU A 135 11.15 5.91 12.30
CA GLU A 135 10.73 4.54 12.66
C GLU A 135 10.12 3.87 11.42
N TYR A 136 10.28 2.56 11.28
CA TYR A 136 9.64 1.77 10.24
C TYR A 136 8.60 0.85 10.87
N PHE A 137 7.44 0.73 10.23
CA PHE A 137 6.40 -0.20 10.66
C PHE A 137 5.96 -1.06 9.49
N PRO A 138 5.72 -2.34 9.70
CA PRO A 138 5.25 -3.20 8.62
C PRO A 138 3.77 -2.93 8.31
N TYR A 139 3.40 -3.06 7.04
CA TYR A 139 1.99 -3.00 6.63
C TYR A 139 1.35 -4.38 6.72
N GLN A 140 0.18 -4.46 7.33
CA GLN A 140 -0.38 -5.74 7.78
C GLN A 140 -1.15 -6.49 6.70
N GLN A 141 -1.73 -5.77 5.74
CA GLN A 141 -2.58 -6.39 4.71
C GLN A 141 -1.78 -6.86 3.50
N ARG A 142 -0.63 -6.22 3.23
CA ARG A 142 0.13 -6.37 1.99
C ARG A 142 1.61 -6.30 2.29
N CYS A 143 2.34 -7.39 2.04
CA CYS A 143 3.75 -7.49 2.39
C CYS A 143 4.65 -6.57 1.57
N GLU A 144 4.22 -6.22 0.36
CA GLU A 144 4.91 -5.27 -0.49
C GLU A 144 4.85 -3.82 0.01
N TYR A 145 4.11 -3.53 1.09
CA TYR A 145 4.06 -2.21 1.70
C TYR A 145 4.65 -2.17 3.11
N TYR A 146 5.14 -1.00 3.48
CA TYR A 146 5.55 -0.66 4.83
C TYR A 146 5.36 0.83 5.07
N TYR A 147 5.31 1.21 6.33
CA TYR A 147 5.27 2.59 6.76
C TYR A 147 6.66 3.07 7.14
N ARG A 148 6.97 4.32 6.80
CA ARG A 148 8.10 5.07 7.32
C ARG A 148 7.60 6.32 8.02
N CYS A 149 7.93 6.43 9.29
CA CYS A 149 7.84 7.68 10.04
C CYS A 149 9.13 8.47 9.81
N THR A 150 8.98 9.74 9.48
CA THR A 150 10.11 10.69 9.45
C THR A 150 9.68 11.97 10.15
N ARG A 151 10.25 12.24 11.33
CA ARG A 151 9.95 13.43 12.14
C ARG A 151 8.45 13.73 12.31
N GLY A 152 7.66 12.72 12.66
CA GLY A 152 6.21 12.83 12.83
C GLY A 152 5.37 12.70 11.55
N TYR A 153 5.98 12.65 10.37
CA TYR A 153 5.27 12.42 9.11
C TYR A 153 5.23 10.93 8.77
N LEU A 154 4.04 10.39 8.58
CA LEU A 154 3.82 9.00 8.17
C LEU A 154 3.74 8.93 6.65
N SER A 155 4.60 8.12 6.04
CA SER A 155 4.52 7.74 4.63
C SER A 155 4.29 6.24 4.51
N ILE A 156 3.43 5.81 3.59
CA ILE A 156 3.36 4.43 3.14
C ILE A 156 4.26 4.28 1.90
N LEU A 157 5.06 3.23 1.86
CA LEU A 157 6.00 2.96 0.78
C LEU A 157 5.83 1.53 0.28
N ARG A 158 6.13 1.33 -1.00
CA ARG A 158 6.07 0.03 -1.66
C ARG A 158 7.48 -0.49 -1.96
N CYS A 159 7.71 -1.78 -1.70
CA CYS A 159 8.87 -2.51 -2.20
C CYS A 159 8.77 -2.74 -3.71
N SER A 160 9.90 -2.95 -4.37
CA SER A 160 9.96 -3.30 -5.79
C SER A 160 9.16 -4.57 -6.12
N LEU A 161 8.79 -4.74 -7.39
CA LEU A 161 8.04 -5.92 -7.84
C LEU A 161 8.76 -7.21 -7.44
N GLY A 162 8.03 -8.12 -6.78
CA GLY A 162 8.59 -9.39 -6.28
C GLY A 162 9.30 -9.31 -4.93
N TYR A 163 9.32 -8.15 -4.27
CA TYR A 163 9.90 -7.94 -2.95
C TYR A 163 8.82 -7.60 -1.91
N GLY A 164 9.09 -7.96 -0.66
CA GLY A 164 8.28 -7.65 0.51
C GLY A 164 9.12 -7.07 1.64
N TRP A 165 8.49 -6.33 2.54
CA TRP A 165 9.16 -5.74 3.70
C TRP A 165 9.47 -6.81 4.76
N ASP A 166 10.75 -7.02 5.03
CA ASP A 166 11.22 -7.80 6.16
C ASP A 166 11.34 -6.87 7.37
N PHE A 167 10.45 -7.02 8.36
CA PHE A 167 10.44 -6.10 9.52
C PHE A 167 11.55 -6.40 10.53
N LEU A 168 12.13 -7.61 10.51
CA LEU A 168 13.24 -7.96 11.40
C LEU A 168 14.55 -7.37 10.89
N GLN A 169 14.69 -7.28 9.57
CA GLN A 169 15.86 -6.72 8.91
C GLN A 169 15.68 -5.26 8.47
N GLU A 170 14.48 -4.71 8.62
CA GLU A 170 14.07 -3.37 8.17
C GLU A 170 14.49 -3.07 6.71
N LYS A 171 14.25 -4.03 5.82
CA LYS A 171 14.54 -3.87 4.38
C LYS A 171 13.59 -4.68 3.50
N CYS A 172 13.46 -4.25 2.25
CA CYS A 172 12.80 -5.06 1.23
C CYS A 172 13.66 -6.28 0.87
N MET A 173 13.09 -7.47 1.03
CA MET A 173 13.69 -8.76 0.69
C MET A 173 12.83 -9.46 -0.36
N PRO A 174 13.37 -10.43 -1.13
CA PRO A 174 12.56 -11.23 -2.03
C PRO A 174 11.33 -11.78 -1.31
N LEU A 175 10.15 -11.71 -1.93
CA LEU A 175 8.86 -11.96 -1.25
C LEU A 175 8.79 -13.36 -0.59
N LYS A 176 9.53 -14.34 -1.11
CA LYS A 176 9.63 -15.71 -0.56
C LYS A 176 10.44 -15.80 0.73
N GLU A 177 11.32 -14.84 0.97
CA GLU A 177 12.25 -14.79 2.10
C GLU A 177 11.84 -13.75 3.15
N ALA A 178 11.10 -12.71 2.73
CA ALA A 178 10.71 -11.60 3.58
C ALA A 178 9.86 -12.04 4.77
N GLN A 179 10.29 -11.66 5.98
CA GLN A 179 9.48 -11.77 7.19
C GLN A 179 8.49 -10.62 7.24
N CYS A 180 7.35 -10.79 6.58
CA CYS A 180 6.25 -9.82 6.60
C CYS A 180 5.56 -9.82 7.98
N PHE A 181 5.04 -8.67 8.42
CA PHE A 181 4.13 -8.64 9.56
C PHE A 181 2.78 -9.21 9.15
N LYS A 182 2.65 -10.52 9.31
CA LYS A 182 1.34 -11.11 9.50
C LYS A 182 1.04 -10.89 10.98
N ALA A 183 0.20 -9.90 11.30
CA ALA A 183 -0.56 -9.96 12.53
C ALA A 183 -1.05 -11.41 12.65
N LEU A 184 -0.94 -12.05 13.82
CA LEU A 184 -1.41 -13.41 14.04
C LEU A 184 -2.91 -13.55 13.66
N ARG A 185 -3.23 -13.65 12.38
CA ARG A 185 -4.39 -14.37 11.85
C ARG A 185 -4.06 -15.86 11.72
N THR A 186 -2.92 -16.29 12.26
CA THR A 186 -2.68 -17.69 12.63
C THR A 186 -3.37 -18.08 13.93
N HIS A 187 -4.25 -17.25 14.50
CA HIS A 187 -5.08 -17.70 15.62
C HIS A 187 -6.59 -17.43 15.54
N VAL A 188 -7.13 -16.89 14.44
CA VAL A 188 -8.59 -16.80 14.27
C VAL A 188 -8.92 -16.78 12.77
N SER A 189 -9.78 -17.71 12.35
CA SER A 189 -10.41 -17.83 11.02
C SER A 189 -9.76 -18.76 9.99
N SER A 190 -9.52 -20.01 10.39
CA SER A 190 -10.14 -21.14 9.66
C SER A 190 -11.19 -21.78 10.57
N PHE A 191 -12.46 -21.60 10.23
CA PHE A 191 -13.52 -22.61 10.41
C PHE A 191 -14.13 -22.88 9.05
#